data_AF-T0T3S7-F1
#
_entry.id   AF-T0T3S7-F1
#
_cell.length_a   1.000
_cell.length_b   1.000
_cell.length_c   1.000
_cell.angle_alpha   90.00
_cell.angle_beta   90.00
_cell.angle_gamma   90.00
#
_symmetry.space_group_name_H-M   'P 1'
#
loop_
_entity.id
_entity.type
_entity.pdbx_description
1 polymer ?
#
loop_
_entity_poly.entity_id
_entity_poly.type
_entity_poly.pdbx_seq_one_letter_code
_entity_poly.pdbx_strand_id
1 'polypeptide(L)'
;MRSLIAILSLTFAVVANANTLEEAQTLFANRGENVANAKKAADIYATLAAKASGVEKANLLLGEAEAIYYVGIKADAKKEKLSLHERGYEAAQKAENLLKASAATKTEIAISNYWFAANIGKWGEAKGVLASLGKWYSDMKPALEEIKDLDDTIQDYGVYRILGMGYLKVPGESNNEGLNYLVKAYTNTIRTVEVDGEELELSYHVNNVVFLLEGMVKEKKLKLADLEFCKIYDDISFLWEAAQEDESILETYNSKLVPESKVEFTNFFAEKDNKEYFDKNCTR
;
A
#
# COMPACT_ATOMS: atom_id res chain seq x y z
N MET A 1 -9.98 75.94 4.15
CA MET A 1 -9.97 74.55 4.62
C MET A 1 -9.47 73.67 3.49
N ARG A 2 -8.26 73.13 3.59
CA ARG A 2 -7.64 72.26 2.58
C ARG A 2 -7.97 70.82 2.95
N SER A 3 -8.77 70.15 2.12
CA SER A 3 -9.13 68.74 2.31
C SER A 3 -7.93 67.84 2.00
N LEU A 4 -7.49 67.07 3.00
CA LEU A 4 -6.57 65.96 2.83
C LEU A 4 -7.29 64.82 2.09
N ILE A 5 -6.74 64.42 0.94
CA ILE A 5 -7.10 63.16 0.27
C ILE A 5 -6.16 62.10 0.85
N ALA A 6 -6.71 61.23 1.70
CA ALA A 6 -6.00 60.05 2.20
C ALA A 6 -6.12 58.93 1.16
N ILE A 7 -5.02 58.60 0.48
CA ILE A 7 -4.94 57.45 -0.41
C ILE A 7 -4.68 56.22 0.47
N LEU A 8 -5.73 55.43 0.69
CA LEU A 8 -5.65 54.15 1.40
C LEU A 8 -5.15 53.09 0.42
N SER A 9 -3.85 52.82 0.43
CA SER A 9 -3.20 51.77 -0.35
C SER A 9 -3.60 50.40 0.21
N LEU A 10 -4.58 49.75 -0.40
CA LEU A 10 -5.00 48.39 -0.05
C LEU A 10 -3.99 47.38 -0.64
N THR A 11 -2.97 47.00 0.14
CA THR A 11 -2.08 45.90 -0.22
C THR A 11 -2.81 44.57 0.00
N PHE A 12 -3.34 43.98 -1.07
CA PHE A 12 -3.74 42.58 -1.08
C PHE A 12 -2.46 41.73 -0.97
N ALA A 13 -2.21 41.16 0.21
CA ALA A 13 -1.29 40.05 0.34
C ALA A 13 -1.94 38.85 -0.36
N VAL A 14 -1.51 38.58 -1.60
CA VAL A 14 -1.76 37.29 -2.23
C VAL A 14 -0.96 36.30 -1.41
N VAL A 15 -1.64 35.56 -0.53
CA VAL A 15 -1.05 34.36 0.08
C VAL A 15 -0.92 33.37 -1.07
N ALA A 16 0.24 33.39 -1.74
CA ALA A 16 0.63 32.30 -2.59
C ALA A 16 0.76 31.09 -1.65
N ASN A 17 -0.22 30.18 -1.68
CA ASN A 17 -0.04 28.86 -1.08
C ASN A 17 1.12 28.22 -1.83
N ALA A 18 2.31 28.34 -1.26
CA ALA A 18 3.49 27.72 -1.80
C ALA A 18 3.37 26.22 -1.51
N ASN A 19 3.18 25.41 -2.53
CA ASN A 19 3.24 23.95 -2.44
C ASN A 19 4.56 23.56 -1.76
N THR A 20 4.53 23.11 -0.50
CA THR A 20 5.72 22.67 0.26
C THR A 20 5.76 21.14 0.44
N LEU A 21 6.94 20.61 0.72
CA LEU A 21 7.10 19.19 1.07
C LEU A 21 6.29 18.82 2.32
N GLU A 22 6.32 19.70 3.33
CA GLU A 22 5.57 19.52 4.59
C GLU A 22 4.06 19.47 4.33
N GLU A 23 3.53 20.35 3.48
CA GLU A 23 2.12 20.33 3.10
C GLU A 23 1.72 18.99 2.44
N ALA A 24 2.54 18.48 1.51
CA ALA A 24 2.30 17.18 0.89
C ALA A 24 2.30 16.03 1.92
N GLN A 25 3.26 16.04 2.84
CA GLN A 25 3.37 15.03 3.89
C GLN A 25 2.17 15.07 4.85
N THR A 26 1.74 16.26 5.27
CA THR A 26 0.55 16.43 6.11
C THR A 26 -0.72 15.97 5.40
N LEU A 27 -0.89 16.34 4.13
CA LEU A 27 -2.03 15.88 3.34
C LEU A 27 -2.03 14.35 3.20
N PHE A 28 -0.88 13.74 2.94
CA PHE A 28 -0.81 12.28 2.80
C PHE A 28 -0.98 11.54 4.12
N ALA A 29 -0.54 12.12 5.24
CA ALA A 29 -0.82 11.58 6.57
C ALA A 29 -2.34 11.54 6.84
N ASN A 30 -3.08 12.57 6.39
CA ASN A 30 -4.54 12.66 6.51
C ASN A 30 -5.29 12.08 5.31
N ARG A 31 -4.69 11.12 4.56
CA ARG A 31 -5.30 10.51 3.37
C ARG A 31 -6.58 9.73 3.66
N GLY A 32 -6.70 9.16 4.86
CA GLY A 32 -7.87 8.37 5.29
C GLY A 32 -9.13 9.20 5.49
N GLU A 33 -8.99 10.49 5.83
CA GLU A 33 -10.11 11.41 6.02
C GLU A 33 -10.77 11.79 4.69
N ASN A 34 -9.96 11.95 3.65
CA ASN A 34 -10.42 12.31 2.31
C ASN A 34 -9.39 11.89 1.27
N VAL A 35 -9.77 11.03 0.33
CA VAL A 35 -8.91 10.59 -0.79
C VAL A 35 -8.34 11.77 -1.60
N ALA A 36 -9.05 12.90 -1.64
CA ALA A 36 -8.56 14.12 -2.29
C ALA A 36 -7.27 14.66 -1.65
N ASN A 37 -7.01 14.37 -0.38
CA ASN A 37 -5.75 14.75 0.29
C ASN A 37 -4.57 14.00 -0.33
N ALA A 38 -4.67 12.68 -0.53
CA ALA A 38 -3.63 11.91 -1.22
C ALA A 38 -3.41 12.42 -2.66
N LYS A 39 -4.49 12.75 -3.38
CA LYS A 39 -4.38 13.32 -4.72
C LYS A 39 -3.63 14.66 -4.73
N LYS A 40 -3.98 15.56 -3.80
CA LYS A 40 -3.30 16.86 -3.66
C LYS A 40 -1.83 16.68 -3.29
N ALA A 41 -1.52 15.77 -2.37
CA ALA A 41 -0.14 15.43 -2.02
C ALA A 41 0.66 14.96 -3.25
N ALA A 42 0.11 14.03 -4.04
CA ALA A 42 0.73 13.56 -5.28
C ALA A 42 1.00 14.71 -6.27
N ASP A 43 0.05 15.63 -6.43
CA ASP A 43 0.19 16.80 -7.32
C ASP A 43 1.25 17.81 -6.81
N ILE A 44 1.38 17.98 -5.48
CA ILE A 44 2.45 18.79 -4.87
C ILE A 44 3.82 18.12 -5.07
N TYR A 45 3.94 16.82 -4.79
CA TYR A 45 5.17 16.06 -5.01
C TYR A 45 5.66 16.18 -6.45
N ALA A 46 4.78 15.99 -7.43
CA ALA A 46 5.09 16.16 -8.85
C ALA A 46 5.58 17.58 -9.17
N THR A 47 4.92 18.60 -8.61
CA THR A 47 5.29 20.01 -8.81
C THR A 47 6.68 20.34 -8.26
N LEU A 48 7.01 19.78 -7.09
CA LEU A 48 8.33 19.94 -6.47
C LEU A 48 9.40 19.17 -7.27
N ALA A 49 9.10 17.93 -7.69
CA ALA A 49 10.02 17.09 -8.47
C ALA A 49 10.41 17.71 -9.82
N ALA A 50 9.53 18.54 -10.41
CA ALA A 50 9.82 19.27 -11.64
C ALA A 50 10.95 20.31 -11.47
N LYS A 51 11.21 20.77 -10.23
CA LYS A 51 12.23 21.78 -9.90
C LYS A 51 13.48 21.18 -9.23
N ALA A 52 13.36 19.98 -8.66
CA ALA A 52 14.46 19.27 -8.01
C ALA A 52 15.35 18.50 -9.00
N SER A 53 16.46 17.95 -8.49
CA SER A 53 17.34 17.05 -9.24
C SER A 53 17.94 15.96 -8.34
N GLY A 54 18.58 14.95 -8.93
CA GLY A 54 19.25 13.88 -8.19
C GLY A 54 18.34 13.12 -7.22
N VAL A 55 18.87 12.81 -6.03
CA VAL A 55 18.18 12.06 -4.97
C VAL A 55 16.94 12.80 -4.44
N GLU A 56 17.00 14.14 -4.34
CA GLU A 56 15.83 14.93 -3.91
C GLU A 56 14.65 14.72 -4.86
N LYS A 57 14.91 14.81 -6.17
CA LYS A 57 13.89 14.55 -7.19
C LYS A 57 13.36 13.11 -7.11
N ALA A 58 14.24 12.15 -6.89
CA ALA A 58 13.83 10.76 -6.74
C ALA A 58 12.87 10.57 -5.56
N ASN A 59 13.20 11.13 -4.39
CA ASN A 59 12.36 11.03 -3.20
C ASN A 59 10.98 11.69 -3.39
N LEU A 60 10.93 12.83 -4.09
CA LEU A 60 9.65 13.47 -4.44
C LEU A 60 8.82 12.60 -5.40
N LEU A 61 9.44 11.98 -6.40
CA LEU A 61 8.76 11.05 -7.31
C LEU A 61 8.25 9.79 -6.59
N LEU A 62 8.97 9.31 -5.56
CA LEU A 62 8.49 8.20 -4.72
C LEU A 62 7.27 8.60 -3.89
N GLY A 63 7.29 9.81 -3.30
CA GLY A 63 6.11 10.37 -2.62
C GLY A 63 4.90 10.49 -3.56
N GLU A 64 5.12 10.89 -4.82
CA GLU A 64 4.07 10.88 -5.84
C GLU A 64 3.55 9.46 -6.12
N ALA A 65 4.44 8.48 -6.32
CA ALA A 65 4.07 7.11 -6.65
C ALA A 65 3.26 6.42 -5.54
N GLU A 66 3.62 6.66 -4.29
CA GLU A 66 2.90 6.18 -3.10
C GLU A 66 1.53 6.87 -2.96
N ALA A 67 1.51 8.20 -3.04
CA ALA A 67 0.28 8.96 -2.89
C ALA A 67 -0.75 8.62 -3.99
N ILE A 68 -0.29 8.49 -5.23
CA ILE A 68 -1.17 8.13 -6.35
C ILE A 68 -1.61 6.67 -6.31
N TYR A 69 -0.80 5.76 -5.75
CA TYR A 69 -1.22 4.38 -5.49
C TYR A 69 -2.46 4.37 -4.60
N TYR A 70 -2.45 5.14 -3.51
CA TYR A 70 -3.59 5.26 -2.60
C TYR A 70 -4.84 5.80 -3.31
N VAL A 71 -4.70 6.82 -4.16
CA VAL A 71 -5.83 7.34 -4.96
C VAL A 71 -6.36 6.26 -5.92
N GLY A 72 -5.45 5.53 -6.57
CA GLY A 72 -5.78 4.49 -7.54
C GLY A 72 -6.59 3.34 -6.96
N ILE A 73 -6.25 2.86 -5.75
CA ILE A 73 -7.01 1.79 -5.09
C ILE A 73 -8.42 2.21 -4.67
N LYS A 74 -8.66 3.52 -4.51
CA LYS A 74 -9.96 4.10 -4.14
C LYS A 74 -10.81 4.56 -5.32
N ALA A 75 -10.24 4.68 -6.51
CA ALA A 75 -11.00 5.06 -7.70
C ALA A 75 -12.01 3.98 -8.07
N ASP A 76 -13.18 4.34 -8.59
CA ASP A 76 -14.19 3.37 -9.03
C ASP A 76 -14.04 3.03 -10.52
N ALA A 77 -13.75 4.03 -11.34
CA ALA A 77 -13.73 3.89 -12.79
C ALA A 77 -12.47 3.16 -13.27
N LYS A 78 -12.64 2.07 -14.03
CA LYS A 78 -11.52 1.30 -14.62
C LYS A 78 -10.49 2.18 -15.36
N LYS A 79 -10.96 3.12 -16.19
CA LYS A 79 -10.08 4.02 -16.95
C LYS A 79 -9.24 4.91 -16.03
N GLU A 80 -9.83 5.37 -14.93
CA GLU A 80 -9.15 6.19 -13.93
C GLU A 80 -8.11 5.36 -13.18
N LYS A 81 -8.46 4.16 -12.69
CA LYS A 81 -7.50 3.22 -12.07
C LYS A 81 -6.26 3.00 -12.92
N LEU A 82 -6.47 2.72 -14.22
CA LEU A 82 -5.37 2.51 -15.16
C LEU A 82 -4.47 3.74 -15.26
N SER A 83 -5.06 4.93 -15.43
CA SER A 83 -4.28 6.18 -15.56
C SER A 83 -3.52 6.53 -14.27
N LEU A 84 -4.13 6.31 -13.10
CA LEU A 84 -3.52 6.63 -11.80
C LEU A 84 -2.34 5.71 -11.51
N HIS A 85 -2.50 4.40 -11.71
CA HIS A 85 -1.42 3.45 -11.48
C HIS A 85 -0.32 3.53 -12.56
N GLU A 86 -0.66 3.92 -13.79
CA GLU A 86 0.32 4.25 -14.82
C GLU A 86 1.20 5.43 -14.41
N ARG A 87 0.58 6.53 -13.97
CA ARG A 87 1.31 7.66 -13.38
C ARG A 87 2.23 7.21 -12.22
N GLY A 88 1.73 6.34 -11.34
CA GLY A 88 2.48 5.84 -10.20
C GLY A 88 3.73 5.04 -10.57
N TYR A 89 3.59 4.04 -11.44
CA TYR A 89 4.76 3.24 -11.84
C TYR A 89 5.75 4.06 -12.69
N GLU A 90 5.28 5.03 -13.51
CA GLU A 90 6.19 5.89 -14.26
C GLU A 90 7.01 6.80 -13.35
N ALA A 91 6.40 7.34 -12.28
CA ALA A 91 7.10 8.14 -11.28
C ALA A 91 8.15 7.29 -10.53
N ALA A 92 7.76 6.09 -10.08
CA ALA A 92 8.68 5.17 -9.39
C ALA A 92 9.84 4.73 -10.29
N GLN A 93 9.61 4.42 -11.56
CA GLN A 93 10.66 4.06 -12.51
C GLN A 93 11.63 5.21 -12.77
N LYS A 94 11.14 6.46 -12.84
CA LYS A 94 12.02 7.64 -12.95
C LYS A 94 12.86 7.82 -11.67
N ALA A 95 12.27 7.59 -10.50
CA ALA A 95 12.99 7.65 -9.23
C ALA A 95 14.10 6.58 -9.15
N GLU A 96 13.78 5.33 -9.49
CA GLU A 96 14.74 4.21 -9.54
C GLU A 96 15.96 4.54 -10.40
N ASN A 97 15.74 5.05 -11.62
CA ASN A 97 16.82 5.44 -12.54
C ASN A 97 17.73 6.53 -11.93
N LEU A 98 17.15 7.51 -11.25
CA LEU A 98 17.91 8.57 -10.57
C LEU A 98 18.70 8.03 -9.38
N LEU A 99 18.12 7.11 -8.59
CA LEU A 99 18.76 6.50 -7.44
C LEU A 99 19.92 5.60 -7.85
N LYS A 100 19.73 4.75 -8.87
CA LYS A 100 20.79 3.89 -9.43
C LYS A 100 21.95 4.69 -10.04
N ALA A 101 21.67 5.89 -10.57
CA ALA A 101 22.69 6.81 -11.07
C ALA A 101 23.37 7.64 -9.96
N SER A 102 22.90 7.54 -8.72
CA SER A 102 23.39 8.29 -7.56
C SER A 102 24.09 7.35 -6.55
N ALA A 103 24.70 7.91 -5.51
CA ALA A 103 25.23 7.14 -4.38
C ALA A 103 24.11 6.73 -3.38
N ALA A 104 22.93 6.35 -3.89
CA ALA A 104 21.79 5.96 -3.07
C ALA A 104 22.04 4.62 -2.37
N THR A 105 21.34 4.41 -1.27
CA THR A 105 21.37 3.15 -0.52
C THR A 105 20.59 2.05 -1.24
N LYS A 106 20.92 0.80 -0.92
CA LYS A 106 20.13 -0.36 -1.40
C LYS A 106 18.66 -0.25 -1.02
N THR A 107 18.37 0.20 0.20
CA THR A 107 17.01 0.42 0.70
C THR A 107 16.23 1.44 -0.12
N GLU A 108 16.83 2.57 -0.51
CA GLU A 108 16.15 3.56 -1.35
C GLU A 108 15.80 3.00 -2.74
N ILE A 109 16.74 2.25 -3.34
CA ILE A 109 16.49 1.57 -4.63
C ILE A 109 15.37 0.52 -4.46
N ALA A 110 15.40 -0.27 -3.38
CA ALA A 110 14.37 -1.26 -3.08
C ALA A 110 12.98 -0.60 -2.95
N ILE A 111 12.87 0.54 -2.25
CA ILE A 111 11.61 1.30 -2.12
C ILE A 111 11.09 1.74 -3.49
N SER A 112 11.97 2.18 -4.39
CA SER A 112 11.57 2.54 -5.75
C SER A 112 11.01 1.35 -6.54
N ASN A 113 11.66 0.19 -6.46
CA ASN A 113 11.18 -1.05 -7.06
C ASN A 113 9.85 -1.51 -6.45
N TYR A 114 9.66 -1.31 -5.15
CA TYR A 114 8.39 -1.66 -4.48
C TYR A 114 7.23 -0.84 -5.04
N TRP A 115 7.35 0.48 -5.08
CA TRP A 115 6.26 1.33 -5.57
C TRP A 115 6.02 1.18 -7.08
N PHE A 116 7.06 0.86 -7.85
CA PHE A 116 6.95 0.46 -9.24
C PHE A 116 6.11 -0.82 -9.38
N ALA A 117 6.49 -1.88 -8.67
CA ALA A 117 5.80 -3.17 -8.72
C ALA A 117 4.36 -3.10 -8.18
N ALA A 118 4.13 -2.40 -7.07
CA ALA A 118 2.81 -2.24 -6.47
C ALA A 118 1.82 -1.55 -7.43
N ASN A 119 2.25 -0.45 -8.08
CA ASN A 119 1.44 0.23 -9.07
C ASN A 119 1.20 -0.63 -10.33
N ILE A 120 2.22 -1.35 -10.84
CA ILE A 120 2.00 -2.29 -11.95
C ILE A 120 1.00 -3.38 -11.58
N GLY A 121 1.08 -3.92 -10.36
CA GLY A 121 0.14 -4.93 -9.86
C GLY A 121 -1.31 -4.45 -9.94
N LYS A 122 -1.60 -3.28 -9.37
CA LYS A 122 -2.96 -2.71 -9.39
C LYS A 122 -3.42 -2.25 -10.78
N TRP A 123 -2.51 -1.75 -11.61
CA TRP A 123 -2.77 -1.52 -13.03
C TRP A 123 -3.16 -2.82 -13.75
N GLY A 124 -2.45 -3.92 -13.46
CA GLY A 124 -2.69 -5.24 -14.03
C GLY A 124 -4.04 -5.82 -13.62
N GLU A 125 -4.41 -5.68 -12.35
CA GLU A 125 -5.74 -6.03 -11.84
C GLU A 125 -6.85 -5.27 -12.58
N ALA A 126 -6.69 -3.95 -12.76
CA ALA A 126 -7.67 -3.13 -13.49
C ALA A 126 -7.73 -3.47 -15.00
N LYS A 127 -6.58 -3.74 -15.62
CA LYS A 127 -6.50 -4.07 -17.05
C LYS A 127 -7.07 -5.46 -17.35
N GLY A 128 -6.82 -6.41 -16.45
CA GLY A 128 -7.12 -7.83 -16.56
C GLY A 128 -5.83 -8.63 -16.70
N VAL A 129 -5.68 -9.68 -15.87
CA VAL A 129 -4.45 -10.45 -15.69
C VAL A 129 -3.82 -10.92 -17.00
N LEU A 130 -4.62 -11.47 -17.93
CA LEU A 130 -4.13 -11.94 -19.23
C LEU A 130 -3.54 -10.82 -20.10
N ALA A 131 -4.13 -9.63 -20.04
CA ALA A 131 -3.68 -8.46 -20.79
C ALA A 131 -2.45 -7.78 -20.16
N SER A 132 -2.06 -8.18 -18.94
CA SER A 132 -0.89 -7.66 -18.22
C SER A 132 0.23 -8.69 -18.04
N LEU A 133 0.10 -9.93 -18.53
CA LEU A 133 1.11 -10.99 -18.35
C LEU A 133 2.51 -10.56 -18.80
N GLY A 134 2.62 -9.86 -19.93
CA GLY A 134 3.90 -9.36 -20.41
C GLY A 134 4.63 -8.54 -19.36
N LYS A 135 3.92 -7.60 -18.70
CA LYS A 135 4.50 -6.74 -17.66
C LYS A 135 4.85 -7.49 -16.38
N TRP A 136 4.15 -8.59 -16.06
CA TRP A 136 4.54 -9.43 -14.94
C TRP A 136 5.95 -9.99 -15.15
N TYR A 137 6.21 -10.59 -16.31
CA TYR A 137 7.49 -11.23 -16.59
C TYR A 137 8.62 -10.25 -16.95
N SER A 138 8.32 -9.15 -17.64
CA SER A 138 9.35 -8.22 -18.12
C SER A 138 9.71 -7.13 -17.10
N ASP A 139 8.75 -6.71 -16.27
CA ASP A 139 8.89 -5.50 -15.47
C ASP A 139 8.77 -5.83 -13.97
N MET A 140 7.61 -6.35 -13.55
CA MET A 140 7.22 -6.43 -12.15
C MET A 140 7.97 -7.52 -11.38
N LYS A 141 8.01 -8.75 -11.89
CA LYS A 141 8.71 -9.87 -11.23
C LYS A 141 10.22 -9.60 -11.10
N PRO A 142 10.94 -9.15 -12.14
CA PRO A 142 12.35 -8.77 -12.00
C PRO A 142 12.59 -7.69 -10.93
N ALA A 143 11.75 -6.65 -10.87
CA ALA A 143 11.88 -5.60 -9.86
C ALA A 143 11.67 -6.16 -8.43
N LEU A 144 10.71 -7.06 -8.23
CA LEU A 144 10.47 -7.73 -6.95
C LEU A 144 11.62 -8.65 -6.55
N GLU A 145 12.18 -9.38 -7.50
CA GLU A 145 13.37 -10.21 -7.27
C GLU A 145 14.58 -9.35 -6.87
N GLU A 146 14.77 -8.18 -7.50
CA GLU A 146 15.82 -7.25 -7.12
C GLU A 146 15.62 -6.70 -5.69
N ILE A 147 14.38 -6.44 -5.24
CA ILE A 147 14.13 -6.03 -3.85
C ILE A 147 14.64 -7.08 -2.86
N LYS A 148 14.46 -8.37 -3.14
CA LYS A 148 14.93 -9.46 -2.26
C LYS A 148 16.45 -9.43 -2.04
N ASP A 149 17.20 -9.02 -3.05
CA ASP A 149 18.67 -8.92 -3.01
C ASP A 149 19.16 -7.59 -2.40
N LEU A 150 18.32 -6.55 -2.45
CA LEU A 150 18.64 -5.22 -1.96
C LEU A 150 18.30 -5.05 -0.47
N ASP A 151 17.01 -5.17 -0.14
CA ASP A 151 16.44 -5.02 1.19
C ASP A 151 15.00 -5.56 1.17
N ASP A 152 14.81 -6.78 1.68
CA ASP A 152 13.51 -7.44 1.68
C ASP A 152 12.61 -7.03 2.85
N THR A 153 13.09 -6.17 3.75
CA THR A 153 12.36 -5.71 4.94
C THR A 153 11.45 -4.52 4.65
N ILE A 154 11.68 -3.83 3.53
CA ILE A 154 10.92 -2.64 3.16
C ILE A 154 9.42 -2.91 3.14
N GLN A 155 8.65 -1.92 3.58
CA GLN A 155 7.19 -1.99 3.55
C GLN A 155 6.66 -3.25 4.26
N ASP A 156 7.31 -3.62 5.37
CA ASP A 156 6.95 -4.77 6.20
C ASP A 156 6.92 -6.06 5.39
N TYR A 157 8.06 -6.36 4.76
CA TYR A 157 8.24 -7.52 3.89
C TYR A 157 7.30 -7.54 2.67
N GLY A 158 6.96 -6.35 2.18
CA GLY A 158 5.94 -6.16 1.15
C GLY A 158 6.25 -6.84 -0.19
N VAL A 159 7.53 -7.07 -0.48
CA VAL A 159 7.97 -7.83 -1.66
C VAL A 159 7.36 -9.23 -1.69
N TYR A 160 7.31 -9.92 -0.55
CA TYR A 160 6.77 -11.27 -0.47
C TYR A 160 5.25 -11.29 -0.59
N ARG A 161 4.56 -10.26 -0.09
CA ARG A 161 3.11 -10.14 -0.28
C ARG A 161 2.75 -9.97 -1.76
N ILE A 162 3.50 -9.13 -2.48
CA ILE A 162 3.26 -8.87 -3.90
C ILE A 162 3.61 -10.10 -4.75
N LEU A 163 4.76 -10.74 -4.49
CA LEU A 163 5.12 -11.99 -5.16
C LEU A 163 4.11 -13.09 -4.87
N GLY A 164 3.68 -13.25 -3.62
CA GLY A 164 2.70 -14.25 -3.21
C GLY A 164 1.40 -14.15 -3.98
N MET A 165 0.81 -12.93 -4.02
CA MET A 165 -0.40 -12.69 -4.78
C MET A 165 -0.20 -12.78 -6.30
N GLY A 166 0.96 -12.34 -6.80
CA GLY A 166 1.32 -12.49 -8.21
C GLY A 166 1.34 -13.96 -8.64
N TYR A 167 2.04 -14.81 -7.90
CA TYR A 167 2.14 -16.24 -8.16
C TYR A 167 0.79 -16.96 -8.08
N LEU A 168 -0.10 -16.55 -7.16
CA LEU A 168 -1.44 -17.12 -7.08
C LEU A 168 -2.35 -16.67 -8.22
N LYS A 169 -2.16 -15.47 -8.78
CA LYS A 169 -3.07 -14.87 -9.77
C LYS A 169 -2.60 -15.06 -11.22
N VAL A 170 -1.30 -15.14 -11.46
CA VAL A 170 -0.71 -15.23 -12.80
C VAL A 170 -0.70 -16.68 -13.30
N PRO A 171 -1.35 -16.99 -14.43
CA PRO A 171 -1.28 -18.30 -15.06
C PRO A 171 0.15 -18.73 -15.37
N GLY A 172 0.48 -19.96 -14.99
CA GLY A 172 1.80 -20.57 -15.24
C GLY A 172 2.79 -20.42 -14.08
N GLU A 173 2.50 -19.60 -13.07
CA GLU A 173 3.26 -19.55 -11.83
C GLU A 173 2.82 -20.66 -10.85
N SER A 174 3.68 -20.95 -9.87
CA SER A 174 3.43 -22.00 -8.87
C SER A 174 2.62 -21.47 -7.67
N ASN A 175 1.38 -21.94 -7.51
CA ASN A 175 0.55 -21.55 -6.36
C ASN A 175 1.25 -21.86 -5.01
N ASN A 176 1.94 -23.00 -4.91
CA ASN A 176 2.67 -23.38 -3.69
C ASN A 176 3.79 -22.39 -3.37
N GLU A 177 4.49 -21.89 -4.38
CA GLU A 177 5.52 -20.87 -4.20
C GLU A 177 4.89 -19.53 -3.77
N GLY A 178 3.74 -19.17 -4.35
CA GLY A 178 2.96 -18.02 -3.93
C GLY A 178 2.56 -18.10 -2.45
N LEU A 179 2.03 -19.24 -2.00
CA LEU A 179 1.70 -19.47 -0.59
C LEU A 179 2.92 -19.36 0.31
N ASN A 180 4.08 -19.89 -0.10
CA ASN A 180 5.32 -19.79 0.69
C ASN A 180 5.76 -18.32 0.86
N TYR A 181 5.59 -17.48 -0.16
CA TYR A 181 5.85 -16.05 -0.03
C TYR A 181 4.88 -15.36 0.92
N LEU A 182 3.58 -15.70 0.88
CA LEU A 182 2.61 -15.14 1.82
C LEU A 182 2.91 -15.55 3.27
N VAL A 183 3.28 -16.82 3.50
CA VAL A 183 3.77 -17.28 4.80
C VAL A 183 4.97 -16.45 5.23
N LYS A 184 5.97 -16.25 4.36
CA LYS A 184 7.16 -15.46 4.68
C LYS A 184 6.80 -14.01 5.04
N ALA A 185 5.89 -13.37 4.32
CA ALA A 185 5.44 -12.00 4.62
C ALA A 185 4.78 -11.95 6.01
N TYR A 186 3.86 -12.88 6.28
CA TYR A 186 3.15 -12.99 7.56
C TYR A 186 4.12 -13.24 8.72
N THR A 187 4.93 -14.29 8.65
CA THR A 187 5.76 -14.73 9.79
C THR A 187 6.84 -13.71 10.18
N ASN A 188 7.40 -12.98 9.22
CA ASN A 188 8.41 -11.95 9.51
C ASN A 188 7.81 -10.64 10.06
N THR A 189 6.49 -10.55 10.17
CA THR A 189 5.78 -9.38 10.69
C THR A 189 4.87 -9.73 11.86
N ILE A 190 4.97 -10.94 12.43
CA ILE A 190 4.22 -11.31 13.63
C ILE A 190 4.68 -10.46 14.80
N ARG A 191 3.72 -9.97 15.58
CA ARG A 191 3.93 -9.39 16.89
C ARG A 191 2.76 -9.73 17.81
N THR A 192 2.95 -9.51 19.11
CA THR A 192 1.85 -9.52 20.07
C THR A 192 1.03 -8.22 19.92
N VAL A 193 -0.29 -8.37 19.79
CA VAL A 193 -1.26 -7.28 19.79
C VAL A 193 -2.20 -7.52 20.96
N GLU A 194 -2.30 -6.57 21.87
CA GLU A 194 -3.22 -6.64 22.99
C GLU A 194 -4.57 -6.02 22.58
N VAL A 195 -5.65 -6.80 22.71
CA VAL A 195 -7.02 -6.37 22.41
C VAL A 195 -7.88 -6.80 23.60
N ASP A 196 -8.48 -5.84 24.31
CA ASP A 196 -9.33 -6.08 25.47
C ASP A 196 -8.73 -7.01 26.55
N GLY A 197 -7.40 -6.93 26.72
CA GLY A 197 -6.65 -7.75 27.68
C GLY A 197 -6.30 -9.16 27.18
N GLU A 198 -6.62 -9.49 25.93
CA GLU A 198 -6.16 -10.73 25.26
C GLU A 198 -4.94 -10.46 24.38
N GLU A 199 -3.96 -11.37 24.42
CA GLU A 199 -2.76 -11.31 23.59
C GLU A 199 -2.95 -12.12 22.30
N LEU A 200 -2.89 -11.44 21.16
CA LEU A 200 -2.98 -12.04 19.83
C LEU A 200 -1.61 -12.07 19.16
N GLU A 201 -1.22 -13.21 18.56
CA GLU A 201 0.00 -13.32 17.74
C GLU A 201 -0.33 -13.20 16.25
N LEU A 202 -0.28 -11.98 15.74
CA LEU A 202 -0.71 -11.64 14.39
C LEU A 202 0.36 -10.84 13.65
N SER A 203 0.36 -10.94 12.32
CA SER A 203 1.09 -9.96 11.52
C SER A 203 0.53 -8.55 11.74
N TYR A 204 1.38 -7.57 12.02
CA TYR A 204 0.94 -6.18 12.21
C TYR A 204 0.60 -5.43 10.91
N HIS A 205 0.75 -6.09 9.75
CA HIS A 205 0.42 -5.50 8.47
C HIS A 205 -0.83 -6.19 7.90
N VAL A 206 -1.96 -5.47 7.81
CA VAL A 206 -3.26 -6.05 7.42
C VAL A 206 -3.21 -6.89 6.14
N ASN A 207 -2.54 -6.39 5.10
CA ASN A 207 -2.44 -7.14 3.83
C ASN A 207 -1.63 -8.44 3.93
N ASN A 208 -0.68 -8.56 4.87
CA ASN A 208 0.02 -9.82 5.07
C ASN A 208 -0.91 -10.87 5.69
N VAL A 209 -1.87 -10.43 6.52
CA VAL A 209 -2.90 -11.32 7.10
C VAL A 209 -3.95 -11.70 6.07
N VAL A 210 -4.59 -10.69 5.46
CA VAL A 210 -5.69 -10.88 4.50
C VAL A 210 -5.23 -11.72 3.31
N PHE A 211 -4.08 -11.41 2.69
CA PHE A 211 -3.62 -12.16 1.53
C PHE A 211 -3.22 -13.60 1.87
N LEU A 212 -2.65 -13.86 3.05
CA LEU A 212 -2.39 -15.22 3.51
C LEU A 212 -3.70 -16.02 3.62
N LEU A 213 -4.71 -15.46 4.29
CA LEU A 213 -6.01 -16.13 4.46
C LEU A 213 -6.71 -16.34 3.12
N GLU A 214 -6.73 -15.35 2.23
CA GLU A 214 -7.27 -15.50 0.87
C GLU A 214 -6.55 -16.60 0.08
N GLY A 215 -5.22 -16.68 0.18
CA GLY A 215 -4.43 -17.75 -0.41
C GLY A 215 -4.80 -19.12 0.14
N MET A 216 -4.98 -19.22 1.47
CA MET A 216 -5.41 -20.44 2.15
C MET A 216 -6.82 -20.87 1.70
N VAL A 217 -7.77 -19.94 1.61
CA VAL A 217 -9.14 -20.20 1.13
C VAL A 217 -9.11 -20.70 -0.31
N LYS A 218 -8.42 -19.97 -1.18
CA LYS A 218 -8.30 -20.29 -2.62
C LYS A 218 -7.74 -21.68 -2.86
N GLU A 219 -6.67 -22.04 -2.13
CA GLU A 219 -5.99 -23.32 -2.26
C GLU A 219 -6.54 -24.40 -1.30
N LYS A 220 -7.63 -24.09 -0.58
CA LYS A 220 -8.32 -24.97 0.37
C LYS A 220 -7.38 -25.59 1.42
N LYS A 221 -6.51 -24.76 1.99
CA LYS A 221 -5.52 -25.14 3.01
C LYS A 221 -6.03 -24.71 4.39
N LEU A 222 -6.17 -25.66 5.31
CA LEU A 222 -6.44 -25.35 6.72
C LEU A 222 -5.15 -25.13 7.51
N LYS A 223 -4.03 -25.66 7.02
CA LYS A 223 -2.70 -25.49 7.59
C LYS A 223 -1.69 -25.17 6.51
N LEU A 224 -0.79 -24.23 6.80
CA LEU A 224 0.37 -23.88 5.98
C LEU A 224 1.57 -23.63 6.87
N ALA A 225 2.63 -24.44 6.73
CA ALA A 225 3.68 -24.53 7.74
C ALA A 225 3.06 -24.76 9.13
N ASP A 226 3.42 -23.93 10.11
CA ASP A 226 2.88 -23.97 11.48
C ASP A 226 1.66 -23.06 11.67
N LEU A 227 1.14 -22.46 10.60
CA LEU A 227 0.00 -21.55 10.63
C LEU A 227 -1.31 -22.30 10.41
N GLU A 228 -2.31 -21.99 11.23
CA GLU A 228 -3.66 -22.57 11.14
C GLU A 228 -4.69 -21.53 10.73
N PHE A 229 -5.45 -21.81 9.67
CA PHE A 229 -6.44 -20.89 9.11
C PHE A 229 -7.45 -20.45 10.18
N CYS A 230 -8.02 -21.40 10.92
CA CYS A 230 -9.06 -21.11 11.90
C CYS A 230 -8.54 -20.18 13.00
N LYS A 231 -7.34 -20.46 13.54
CA LYS A 231 -6.75 -19.59 14.56
C LYS A 231 -6.54 -18.17 14.06
N ILE A 232 -5.92 -18.00 12.88
CA ILE A 232 -5.65 -16.66 12.35
C ILE A 232 -6.97 -15.93 12.06
N TYR A 233 -7.96 -16.62 11.50
CA TYR A 233 -9.28 -16.05 11.23
C TYR A 233 -9.99 -15.62 12.51
N ASP A 234 -9.98 -16.44 13.56
CA ASP A 234 -10.57 -16.12 14.86
C ASP A 234 -9.88 -14.90 15.49
N ASP A 235 -8.55 -14.90 15.52
CA ASP A 235 -7.76 -13.79 16.08
C ASP A 235 -8.06 -12.46 15.36
N ILE A 236 -8.15 -12.44 14.02
CA ILE A 236 -8.53 -11.21 13.30
C ILE A 236 -10.01 -10.86 13.42
N SER A 237 -10.89 -11.84 13.61
CA SER A 237 -12.32 -11.58 13.83
C SER A 237 -12.50 -10.88 15.16
N PHE A 238 -11.86 -11.37 16.22
CA PHE A 238 -11.86 -10.74 17.54
C PHE A 238 -11.30 -9.31 17.50
N LEU A 239 -10.13 -9.12 16.86
CA LEU A 239 -9.54 -7.79 16.66
C LEU A 239 -10.49 -6.85 15.91
N TRP A 240 -11.13 -7.34 14.83
CA TRP A 240 -12.00 -6.52 14.00
C TRP A 240 -13.32 -6.17 14.70
N GLU A 241 -13.91 -7.10 15.45
CA GLU A 241 -15.10 -6.84 16.26
C GLU A 241 -14.84 -5.76 17.31
N ALA A 242 -13.73 -5.87 18.06
CA ALA A 242 -13.31 -4.84 19.02
C ALA A 242 -13.07 -3.47 18.33
N ALA A 243 -12.42 -3.47 17.17
CA ALA A 243 -12.17 -2.25 16.39
C ALA A 243 -13.42 -1.54 15.86
N GLN A 244 -14.54 -2.25 15.74
CA GLN A 244 -15.82 -1.66 15.35
C GLN A 244 -16.50 -0.94 16.51
N GLU A 245 -16.17 -1.31 17.75
CA GLU A 245 -16.61 -0.63 18.97
C GLU A 245 -15.66 0.51 19.37
N ASP A 246 -14.35 0.30 19.21
CA ASP A 246 -13.29 1.28 19.49
C ASP A 246 -12.22 1.28 18.38
N GLU A 247 -12.25 2.30 17.52
CA GLU A 247 -11.30 2.45 16.40
C GLU A 247 -9.84 2.62 16.87
N SER A 248 -9.60 2.99 18.14
CA SER A 248 -8.23 3.07 18.69
C SER A 248 -7.54 1.70 18.77
N ILE A 249 -8.30 0.60 18.73
CA ILE A 249 -7.75 -0.75 18.58
C ILE A 249 -6.95 -0.87 17.28
N LEU A 250 -7.39 -0.22 16.18
CA LEU A 250 -6.63 -0.20 14.94
C LEU A 250 -5.34 0.62 15.05
N GLU A 251 -5.30 1.64 15.93
CA GLU A 251 -4.07 2.39 16.20
C GLU A 251 -3.05 1.51 16.95
N THR A 252 -3.52 0.75 17.93
CA THR A 252 -2.72 -0.26 18.65
C THR A 252 -2.27 -1.39 17.72
N TYR A 253 -3.10 -1.80 16.76
CA TYR A 253 -2.76 -2.79 15.75
C TYR A 253 -1.75 -2.26 14.72
N ASN A 254 -1.95 -1.06 14.17
CA ASN A 254 -1.00 -0.36 13.31
C ASN A 254 -1.44 1.08 13.03
N SER A 255 -0.92 2.04 13.79
CA SER A 255 -1.22 3.46 13.65
C SER A 255 -0.92 4.07 12.28
N LYS A 256 -0.02 3.48 11.48
CA LYS A 256 0.29 3.98 10.13
C LYS A 256 -0.70 3.52 9.06
N LEU A 257 -1.44 2.45 9.35
CA LEU A 257 -2.31 1.75 8.41
C LEU A 257 -3.77 1.71 8.85
N VAL A 258 -4.20 2.56 9.78
CA VAL A 258 -5.61 2.57 10.25
C VAL A 258 -6.61 2.64 9.07
N PRO A 259 -6.46 3.57 8.10
CA PRO A 259 -7.38 3.64 6.97
C PRO A 259 -7.37 2.38 6.10
N GLU A 260 -6.20 1.79 5.89
CA GLU A 260 -6.02 0.57 5.11
C GLU A 260 -6.63 -0.63 5.85
N SER A 261 -6.33 -0.81 7.14
CA SER A 261 -6.85 -1.90 7.98
C SER A 261 -8.38 -1.94 7.99
N LYS A 262 -9.02 -0.78 8.16
CA LYS A 262 -10.48 -0.67 8.13
C LYS A 262 -11.07 -1.20 6.83
N VAL A 263 -10.45 -0.84 5.71
CA VAL A 263 -10.95 -1.18 4.37
C VAL A 263 -10.72 -2.65 4.07
N GLU A 264 -9.51 -3.14 4.34
CA GLU A 264 -9.12 -4.51 4.01
C GLU A 264 -9.87 -5.53 4.87
N PHE A 265 -10.04 -5.27 6.18
CA PHE A 265 -10.89 -6.12 7.02
C PHE A 265 -12.36 -6.07 6.62
N THR A 266 -12.92 -4.88 6.37
CA THR A 266 -14.30 -4.76 5.88
C THR A 266 -14.52 -5.60 4.62
N ASN A 267 -13.61 -5.51 3.65
CA ASN A 267 -13.70 -6.26 2.41
C ASN A 267 -13.55 -7.77 2.66
N PHE A 268 -12.56 -8.17 3.47
CA PHE A 268 -12.27 -9.57 3.76
C PHE A 268 -13.47 -10.28 4.41
N PHE A 269 -14.10 -9.66 5.41
CA PHE A 269 -15.26 -10.22 6.11
C PHE A 269 -16.57 -10.09 5.32
N ALA A 270 -16.66 -9.16 4.37
CA ALA A 270 -17.78 -9.08 3.43
C ALA A 270 -17.70 -10.14 2.32
N GLU A 271 -16.53 -10.70 2.04
CA GLU A 271 -16.33 -11.73 1.02
C GLU A 271 -16.93 -13.06 1.47
N LYS A 272 -17.87 -13.55 0.66
CA LYS A 272 -18.71 -14.70 1.00
C LYS A 272 -17.89 -15.98 1.09
N ASP A 273 -16.93 -16.16 0.18
CA ASP A 273 -16.11 -17.37 0.11
C ASP A 273 -15.25 -17.56 1.37
N ASN A 274 -14.75 -16.45 1.94
CA ASN A 274 -13.96 -16.48 3.18
C ASN A 274 -14.81 -16.96 4.37
N LYS A 275 -16.00 -16.37 4.52
CA LYS A 275 -16.94 -16.74 5.58
C LYS A 275 -17.42 -18.19 5.43
N GLU A 276 -17.83 -18.60 4.23
CA GLU A 276 -18.29 -19.98 4.00
C GLU A 276 -17.18 -21.00 4.26
N TYR A 277 -15.93 -20.67 3.92
CA TYR A 277 -14.79 -21.53 4.21
C TYR A 277 -14.54 -21.65 5.72
N PHE A 278 -14.65 -20.55 6.48
CA PHE A 278 -14.57 -20.59 7.94
C PHE A 278 -15.70 -21.42 8.57
N ASP A 279 -16.97 -21.08 8.28
CA ASP A 279 -18.15 -21.75 8.83
C ASP A 279 -18.14 -23.26 8.54
N LYS A 280 -17.61 -23.68 7.39
CA LYS A 280 -17.52 -25.10 7.03
C LYS A 280 -16.46 -25.86 7.81
N ASN A 281 -15.34 -25.23 8.15
CA ASN A 281 -14.14 -25.94 8.60
C ASN A 281 -13.73 -25.68 10.05
N CYS A 282 -14.17 -24.56 10.62
CA CYS A 282 -13.69 -24.07 11.92
C CYS A 282 -14.77 -24.10 13.01
N THR A 283 -16.03 -23.89 12.67
CA THR A 283 -17.12 -23.97 13.66
C THR A 283 -17.47 -25.45 13.94
N ARG A 284 -17.31 -25.89 15.18
CA ARG A 284 -17.74 -27.20 15.68
C ARG A 284 -18.64 -27.02 16.89
#